data_AF-A0A660U2V5-F1
#
_entry.id   AF-A0A660U2V5-F1
#
_cell.length_a   1.000
_cell.length_b   1.000
_cell.length_c   1.000
_cell.angle_alpha   90.00
_cell.angle_beta   90.00
_cell.angle_gamma   90.00
#
_symmetry.space_group_name_H-M   'P 1'
#
loop_
_entity.id
_entity.type
_entity.pdbx_description
1 polymer ?
#
loop_
_entity_poly.entity_id
_entity_poly.type
_entity_poly.pdbx_seq_one_letter_code
_entity_poly.pdbx_strand_id
1 'polypeptide(L)'
;FTLGEIQKILQGLLKEQVSIRNLVAILETLGDFSSISKDTGYLVEKTRQSLGRQICLQYADDNRKLHVLTINPPLEKIIIDSRMETVTGDVAALESEFQRNWVNSVANTVKSARDKGSWPVILCSESARPLVRSTIIRDMPDLVILSVPEIAEGIQIESLGEIRLGEF
;
A
#
# COMPACT_ATOMS: atom_id res chain seq x y z
N PHE A 1 -10.23 -13.10 18.79
CA PHE A 1 -9.15 -12.13 18.99
C PHE A 1 -9.24 -11.55 20.37
N THR A 2 -8.11 -11.21 20.96
CA THR A 2 -8.08 -10.32 22.13
C THR A 2 -8.41 -8.89 21.69
N LEU A 3 -8.88 -8.06 22.63
CA LEU A 3 -9.11 -6.64 22.36
C LEU A 3 -7.83 -5.93 21.86
N GLY A 4 -6.67 -6.32 22.41
CA GLY A 4 -5.38 -5.76 21.99
C GLY A 4 -4.98 -6.11 20.56
N GLU A 5 -5.34 -7.29 20.05
CA GLU A 5 -5.11 -7.66 18.65
C GLU A 5 -5.96 -6.79 17.71
N ILE A 6 -7.24 -6.64 18.01
CA ILE A 6 -8.15 -5.78 17.21
C ILE A 6 -7.63 -4.34 17.21
N GLN A 7 -7.24 -3.82 18.38
CA GLN A 7 -6.65 -2.49 18.50
C GLN A 7 -5.42 -2.31 17.60
N LYS A 8 -4.49 -3.27 17.57
CA LYS A 8 -3.28 -3.21 16.72
C LYS A 8 -3.64 -3.18 15.23
N ILE A 9 -4.64 -3.95 14.82
CA ILE A 9 -5.13 -3.97 13.42
C ILE A 9 -5.73 -2.61 13.06
N LEU A 10 -6.60 -2.06 13.91
CA LEU A 10 -7.18 -0.73 13.70
C LEU A 10 -6.11 0.36 13.64
N GLN A 11 -5.05 0.26 14.46
CA GLN A 11 -3.91 1.16 14.38
C GLN A 11 -3.14 1.01 13.06
N GLY A 12 -2.99 -0.21 12.54
CA GLY A 12 -2.39 -0.46 11.22
C GLY A 12 -3.15 0.26 10.11
N LEU A 13 -4.49 0.16 10.11
CA LEU A 13 -5.34 0.88 9.15
C LEU A 13 -5.18 2.40 9.26
N LEU A 14 -5.22 2.94 10.48
CA LEU A 14 -5.10 4.38 10.71
C LEU A 14 -3.73 4.96 10.33
N LYS A 15 -2.64 4.20 10.54
CA LYS A 15 -1.29 4.59 10.10
C LYS A 15 -1.19 4.80 8.58
N GLU A 16 -2.09 4.18 7.82
CA GLU A 16 -2.18 4.30 6.38
C GLU A 16 -3.39 5.13 5.92
N GLN A 17 -3.94 5.94 6.83
CA GLN A 17 -5.08 6.82 6.60
C GLN A 17 -6.34 6.09 6.09
N VAL A 18 -6.50 4.82 6.46
CA VAL A 18 -7.72 4.05 6.18
C VAL A 18 -8.73 4.28 7.30
N SER A 19 -9.89 4.83 6.94
CA SER A 19 -11.00 5.05 7.88
C SER A 19 -11.49 3.72 8.48
N ILE A 20 -11.59 3.69 9.81
CA ILE A 20 -12.09 2.55 10.59
C ILE A 20 -13.60 2.63 10.88
N ARG A 21 -14.34 3.53 10.20
CA ARG A 21 -15.78 3.73 10.45
C ARG A 21 -16.62 2.52 10.06
N ASN A 22 -16.21 1.77 9.05
CA ASN A 22 -16.89 0.55 8.63
C ASN A 22 -16.45 -0.65 9.50
N LEU A 23 -16.80 -0.60 10.79
CA LEU A 23 -16.45 -1.65 11.76
C LEU A 23 -17.08 -3.00 11.41
N VAL A 24 -18.22 -3.03 10.72
CA VAL A 24 -18.88 -4.27 10.30
C VAL A 24 -17.96 -5.05 9.35
N ALA A 25 -17.53 -4.43 8.24
CA ALA A 25 -16.63 -5.08 7.29
C ALA A 25 -15.29 -5.47 7.92
N ILE A 26 -14.76 -4.63 8.83
CA ILE A 26 -13.53 -4.93 9.56
C ILE A 26 -13.71 -6.19 10.40
N LEU A 27 -14.74 -6.26 11.26
CA LEU A 27 -14.96 -7.38 12.17
C LEU A 27 -15.33 -8.67 11.43
N GLU A 28 -16.09 -8.58 10.33
CA GLU A 28 -16.38 -9.71 9.44
C GLU A 28 -15.09 -10.29 8.86
N THR A 29 -14.23 -9.43 8.28
CA THR A 29 -12.94 -9.86 7.72
C THR A 29 -12.07 -10.50 8.78
N LEU A 30 -12.03 -9.94 9.98
CA LEU A 30 -11.30 -10.56 11.08
C LEU A 30 -11.89 -11.93 11.41
N GLY A 31 -13.21 -12.08 11.50
CA GLY A 31 -13.86 -13.37 11.70
C GLY A 31 -13.42 -14.43 10.69
N ASP A 32 -13.50 -14.09 9.39
CA ASP A 32 -13.20 -14.99 8.27
C ASP A 32 -11.73 -15.44 8.24
N PHE A 33 -10.81 -14.50 8.47
CA PHE A 33 -9.37 -14.79 8.36
C PHE A 33 -8.72 -15.20 9.69
N SER A 34 -9.45 -15.17 10.80
CA SER A 34 -8.93 -15.49 12.14
C SER A 34 -8.42 -16.92 12.30
N SER A 35 -8.94 -17.86 11.53
CA SER A 35 -8.55 -19.27 11.54
C SER A 35 -7.35 -19.55 10.63
N ILE A 36 -7.10 -18.68 9.66
CA ILE A 36 -6.01 -18.79 8.68
C ILE A 36 -4.72 -18.24 9.27
N SER A 37 -4.76 -17.04 9.88
CA SER A 37 -3.59 -16.41 10.47
C SER A 37 -3.94 -15.52 11.65
N LYS A 38 -3.03 -15.46 12.62
CA LYS A 38 -3.05 -14.48 13.73
C LYS A 38 -2.06 -13.34 13.52
N ASP A 39 -1.32 -13.36 12.42
CA ASP A 39 -0.39 -12.28 12.12
C ASP A 39 -1.14 -10.96 11.89
N THR A 40 -0.68 -9.92 12.58
CA THR A 40 -1.34 -8.61 12.56
C THR A 40 -1.17 -7.94 11.20
N GLY A 41 0.01 -8.05 10.58
CA GLY A 41 0.27 -7.47 9.26
C GLY A 41 -0.64 -8.06 8.20
N TYR A 42 -0.71 -9.39 8.15
CA TYR A 42 -1.61 -10.14 7.28
C TYR A 42 -3.08 -9.72 7.44
N LEU A 43 -3.57 -9.61 8.69
CA LEU A 43 -4.95 -9.22 8.94
C LEU A 43 -5.24 -7.77 8.56
N VAL A 44 -4.26 -6.87 8.71
CA VAL A 44 -4.36 -5.49 8.18
C VAL A 44 -4.52 -5.53 6.66
N GLU A 45 -3.70 -6.30 5.95
CA GLU A 45 -3.80 -6.42 4.49
C GLU A 45 -5.17 -6.94 4.04
N LYS A 46 -5.66 -8.02 4.67
CA LYS A 46 -6.99 -8.56 4.34
C LYS A 46 -8.11 -7.59 4.64
N THR A 47 -8.00 -6.84 5.75
CA THR A 47 -8.98 -5.82 6.09
C THR A 47 -8.94 -4.64 5.12
N ARG A 48 -7.77 -4.26 4.61
CA ARG A 48 -7.67 -3.24 3.56
C ARG A 48 -8.35 -3.69 2.27
N GLN A 49 -8.18 -4.95 1.88
CA GLN A 49 -8.82 -5.54 0.70
C GLN A 49 -10.36 -5.48 0.81
N SER A 50 -10.93 -5.87 1.95
CA SER A 50 -12.39 -5.78 2.15
C SER A 50 -12.90 -4.33 2.18
N LEU A 51 -12.05 -3.39 2.62
CA LEU A 51 -12.31 -1.95 2.55
C LEU A 51 -11.94 -1.31 1.20
N GLY A 52 -11.55 -2.09 0.18
CA GLY A 52 -10.99 -1.61 -1.09
C GLY A 52 -11.86 -0.53 -1.77
N ARG A 53 -13.18 -0.69 -1.79
CA ARG A 53 -14.10 0.31 -2.33
C ARG A 53 -14.03 1.65 -1.58
N GLN A 54 -13.96 1.60 -0.25
CA GLN A 54 -13.82 2.80 0.58
C GLN A 54 -12.48 3.49 0.31
N ILE A 55 -11.39 2.71 0.24
CA ILE A 55 -10.04 3.21 0.00
C ILE A 55 -9.96 3.84 -1.40
N CYS A 56 -10.47 3.16 -2.43
CA CYS A 56 -10.45 3.68 -3.79
C CYS A 56 -11.23 5.00 -3.92
N LEU A 57 -12.45 5.08 -3.36
CA LEU A 57 -13.27 6.29 -3.42
C LEU A 57 -12.67 7.47 -2.66
N GLN A 58 -11.76 7.23 -1.70
CA GLN A 58 -11.04 8.29 -1.00
C GLN A 58 -10.01 9.00 -1.91
N TYR A 59 -9.50 8.31 -2.93
CA TYR A 59 -8.40 8.80 -3.78
C TYR A 59 -8.76 8.91 -5.26
N ALA A 60 -9.91 8.39 -5.68
CA ALA A 60 -10.40 8.53 -7.04
C ALA A 60 -10.91 9.95 -7.30
N ASP A 61 -10.82 10.39 -8.55
CA ASP A 61 -11.44 11.64 -9.00
C ASP A 61 -12.98 11.51 -9.13
N ASP A 62 -13.63 12.62 -9.51
CA ASP A 62 -15.09 12.69 -9.68
C ASP A 62 -15.62 11.69 -10.72
N ASN A 63 -14.77 11.20 -11.63
CA ASN A 63 -15.11 10.19 -12.64
C ASN A 63 -14.79 8.76 -12.18
N ARG A 64 -14.50 8.56 -10.90
CA ARG A 64 -14.07 7.28 -10.31
C ARG A 64 -12.79 6.74 -10.95
N LYS A 65 -11.89 7.63 -11.33
CA LYS A 65 -10.59 7.29 -11.90
C LYS A 65 -9.50 7.40 -10.83
N LEU A 66 -8.73 6.34 -10.65
CA LEU A 66 -7.49 6.35 -9.89
C LEU A 66 -6.32 6.62 -10.82
N HIS A 67 -5.62 7.70 -10.54
CA HIS A 67 -4.36 8.06 -11.18
C HIS A 67 -3.23 7.27 -10.52
N VAL A 68 -2.63 6.32 -11.22
CA VAL A 68 -1.67 5.39 -10.62
C VAL A 68 -0.28 5.50 -11.22
N LEU A 69 0.73 5.32 -10.38
CA LEU A 69 2.09 4.97 -10.77
C LEU A 69 2.33 3.50 -10.44
N THR A 70 2.79 2.72 -11.40
CA THR A 70 3.16 1.32 -11.17
C THR A 70 4.64 1.19 -10.85
N ILE A 71 5.05 0.03 -10.34
CA ILE A 71 6.46 -0.29 -10.09
C ILE A 71 6.91 -1.26 -11.17
N ASN A 72 8.10 -1.06 -11.71
CA ASN A 72 8.68 -1.98 -12.67
C ASN A 72 8.85 -3.40 -12.05
N PRO A 73 8.45 -4.49 -12.73
CA PRO A 73 8.38 -5.81 -12.08
C PRO A 73 9.72 -6.35 -11.52
N PRO A 74 10.88 -6.21 -12.20
CA PRO A 74 12.19 -6.51 -11.61
C PRO A 74 12.47 -5.77 -10.30
N LEU A 75 12.15 -4.47 -10.24
CA LEU A 75 12.33 -3.64 -9.06
C LEU A 75 11.41 -4.08 -7.92
N GLU A 76 10.15 -4.35 -8.24
CA GLU A 76 9.18 -4.87 -7.28
C GLU A 76 9.62 -6.21 -6.70
N LYS A 77 10.18 -7.10 -7.53
CA LYS A 77 10.73 -8.39 -7.09
C LYS A 77 11.87 -8.22 -6.08
N ILE A 78 12.81 -7.30 -6.32
CA ILE A 78 13.90 -7.01 -5.38
C ILE A 78 13.34 -6.56 -4.02
N ILE A 79 12.32 -5.70 -4.03
CA ILE A 79 11.66 -5.25 -2.80
C ILE A 79 11.02 -6.44 -2.07
N ILE A 80 10.31 -7.32 -2.79
CA ILE A 80 9.70 -8.53 -2.22
C ILE A 80 10.74 -9.48 -1.63
N ASP A 81 11.82 -9.74 -2.36
CA ASP A 81 12.88 -10.67 -1.96
C ASP A 81 13.67 -10.15 -0.74
N SER A 82 13.64 -8.84 -0.49
CA SER A 82 14.23 -8.20 0.70
C SER A 82 13.35 -8.26 1.96
N ARG A 83 12.22 -8.99 1.94
CA ARG A 83 11.29 -9.07 3.08
C ARG A 83 12.00 -9.55 4.34
N MET A 84 11.76 -8.80 5.42
CA MET A 84 12.12 -9.20 6.77
C MET A 84 10.90 -9.05 7.68
N GLU A 85 10.54 -10.14 8.36
CA GLU A 85 9.47 -10.14 9.35
C GLU A 85 9.94 -9.41 10.62
N THR A 86 9.12 -8.48 11.11
CA THR A 86 9.38 -7.78 12.37
C THR A 86 8.18 -7.87 13.30
N VAL A 87 8.37 -7.55 14.58
CA VAL A 87 7.28 -7.46 15.56
C VAL A 87 6.19 -6.46 15.15
N THR A 88 6.53 -5.48 14.31
CA THR A 88 5.61 -4.44 13.82
C THR A 88 5.00 -4.74 12.44
N GLY A 89 5.31 -5.89 11.85
CA GLY A 89 4.91 -6.30 10.51
C GLY A 89 6.09 -6.37 9.54
N ASP A 90 5.80 -6.73 8.29
CA ASP A 90 6.82 -6.91 7.27
C ASP A 90 7.46 -5.60 6.84
N VAL A 91 8.78 -5.59 6.73
CA VAL A 91 9.58 -4.47 6.22
C VAL A 91 10.52 -4.93 5.11
N ALA A 92 10.88 -4.03 4.21
CA ALA A 92 11.92 -4.29 3.22
C ALA A 92 13.30 -3.97 3.80
N ALA A 93 14.17 -4.96 3.90
CA ALA A 93 15.55 -4.82 4.34
C ALA A 93 16.46 -4.53 3.13
N LEU A 94 16.32 -3.33 2.56
CA LEU A 94 17.09 -2.89 1.40
C LEU A 94 18.47 -2.38 1.81
N GLU A 95 19.45 -2.55 0.92
CA GLU A 95 20.75 -1.90 1.07
C GLU A 95 20.59 -0.37 1.03
N SER A 96 21.38 0.34 1.83
CA SER A 96 21.25 1.79 2.02
C SER A 96 21.28 2.59 0.71
N GLU A 97 22.13 2.20 -0.24
CA GLU A 97 22.23 2.88 -1.53
C GLU A 97 20.99 2.63 -2.40
N PHE A 98 20.57 1.37 -2.49
CA PHE A 98 19.36 1.00 -3.20
C PHE A 98 18.13 1.70 -2.64
N GLN A 99 17.98 1.74 -1.31
CA GLN A 99 16.87 2.42 -0.64
C GLN A 99 16.83 3.92 -0.99
N ARG A 100 17.98 4.62 -1.00
CA ARG A 100 18.04 6.03 -1.40
C ARG A 100 17.63 6.22 -2.86
N ASN A 101 18.15 5.39 -3.76
CA ASN A 101 17.83 5.47 -5.18
C ASN A 101 16.34 5.19 -5.44
N TRP A 102 15.77 4.21 -4.73
CA TRP A 102 14.35 3.88 -4.74
C TRP A 102 13.49 5.06 -4.31
N VAL A 103 13.73 5.61 -3.12
CA VAL A 103 12.97 6.76 -2.59
C VAL A 103 13.08 7.97 -3.53
N ASN A 104 14.28 8.25 -4.07
CA ASN A 104 14.49 9.33 -5.02
C ASN A 104 13.71 9.11 -6.33
N SER A 105 13.69 7.89 -6.86
CA SER A 105 12.92 7.56 -8.07
C SER A 105 11.42 7.73 -7.85
N VAL A 106 10.90 7.28 -6.70
CA VAL A 106 9.51 7.50 -6.30
C VAL A 106 9.20 9.00 -6.22
N ALA A 107 10.04 9.77 -5.51
CA ALA A 107 9.84 11.20 -5.33
C ALA A 107 9.83 11.96 -6.67
N ASN A 108 10.77 11.66 -7.57
CA ASN A 108 10.85 12.28 -8.89
C ASN A 108 9.64 11.93 -9.77
N THR A 109 9.20 10.68 -9.75
CA THR A 109 8.05 10.23 -10.54
C THR A 109 6.75 10.86 -10.03
N VAL A 110 6.55 10.88 -8.70
CA VAL A 110 5.39 11.54 -8.05
C VAL A 110 5.40 13.04 -8.35
N LYS A 111 6.56 13.70 -8.25
CA LYS A 111 6.68 15.13 -8.58
C LYS A 111 6.29 15.39 -10.04
N SER A 112 6.80 14.58 -10.97
CA SER A 112 6.50 14.71 -12.40
C SER A 112 5.01 14.55 -12.71
N ALA A 113 4.31 13.67 -11.98
CA ALA A 113 2.85 13.53 -12.09
C ALA A 113 2.11 14.75 -11.50
N ARG A 114 2.55 15.25 -10.34
CA ARG A 114 1.98 16.45 -9.69
C ARG A 114 2.16 17.72 -10.53
N ASP A 115 3.31 17.89 -11.16
CA ASP A 115 3.58 19.02 -12.06
C ASP A 115 2.64 19.02 -13.29
N LYS A 116 2.06 17.86 -13.63
CA LYS A 116 1.02 17.71 -14.67
C LYS A 116 -0.41 17.85 -14.14
N GLY A 117 -0.58 18.17 -12.85
CA GLY A 117 -1.88 18.37 -12.21
C GLY A 117 -2.53 17.09 -11.66
N SER A 118 -1.83 15.95 -11.68
CA SER A 118 -2.35 14.68 -11.16
C SER A 118 -1.84 14.39 -9.75
N TRP A 119 -2.68 13.77 -8.92
CA TRP A 119 -2.32 13.32 -7.57
C TRP A 119 -2.24 11.79 -7.54
N PRO A 120 -1.08 11.19 -7.86
CA PRO A 120 -0.99 9.76 -8.04
C PRO A 120 -1.02 8.98 -6.71
N VAL A 121 -1.54 7.76 -6.79
CA VAL A 121 -1.26 6.68 -5.83
C VAL A 121 -0.25 5.71 -6.46
N ILE A 122 0.52 4.99 -5.65
CA ILE A 122 1.32 3.86 -6.14
C ILE A 122 0.44 2.61 -6.17
N LEU A 123 0.45 1.88 -7.28
CA LEU A 123 -0.21 0.59 -7.42
C LEU A 123 0.84 -0.52 -7.60
N CYS A 124 0.73 -1.57 -6.77
CA CYS A 124 1.66 -2.70 -6.76
C CYS A 124 0.93 -4.02 -6.48
N SER A 125 1.67 -5.13 -6.50
CA SER A 125 1.16 -6.45 -6.12
C SER A 125 0.81 -6.51 -4.63
N GLU A 126 -0.03 -7.49 -4.27
CA GLU A 126 -0.40 -7.77 -2.88
C GLU A 126 0.83 -7.98 -1.98
N SER A 127 1.78 -8.79 -2.45
CA SER A 127 2.99 -9.10 -1.68
C SER A 127 3.90 -7.89 -1.49
N ALA A 128 3.96 -6.98 -2.47
CA ALA A 128 4.86 -5.82 -2.40
C ALA A 128 4.31 -4.70 -1.51
N ARG A 129 3.00 -4.52 -1.43
CA ARG A 129 2.37 -3.35 -0.81
C ARG A 129 2.88 -2.97 0.59
N PRO A 130 2.92 -3.88 1.59
CA PRO A 130 3.42 -3.53 2.93
C PRO A 130 4.91 -3.16 2.90
N LEU A 131 5.70 -3.83 2.06
CA LEU A 131 7.12 -3.61 1.90
C LEU A 131 7.39 -2.24 1.26
N VAL A 132 6.71 -1.94 0.16
CA VAL A 132 6.77 -0.63 -0.50
C VAL A 132 6.37 0.47 0.49
N ARG A 133 5.29 0.28 1.27
CA ARG A 133 4.90 1.24 2.31
C ARG A 133 5.98 1.43 3.36
N SER A 134 6.59 0.35 3.85
CA SER A 134 7.64 0.42 4.86
C SER A 134 8.86 1.22 4.40
N THR A 135 9.19 1.20 3.11
CA THR A 135 10.33 1.94 2.54
C THR A 135 10.05 3.44 2.37
N ILE A 136 8.78 3.83 2.16
CA ILE A 136 8.39 5.18 1.75
C ILE A 136 7.81 6.02 2.90
N ILE A 137 7.19 5.39 3.90
CA ILE A 137 6.46 6.07 4.98
C ILE A 137 7.26 7.17 5.68
N ARG A 138 8.58 7.01 5.81
CA ARG A 138 9.47 7.97 6.48
C ARG A 138 9.59 9.28 5.69
N ASP A 139 9.76 9.19 4.38
CA ASP A 139 10.08 10.30 3.51
C ASP A 139 8.82 10.94 2.89
N MET A 140 7.79 10.14 2.65
CA MET A 140 6.52 10.58 2.04
C MET A 140 5.32 9.94 2.78
N PRO A 141 5.01 10.40 4.01
CA PRO A 141 3.98 9.80 4.84
C PRO A 141 2.58 9.83 4.21
N ASP A 142 2.30 10.87 3.41
CA ASP A 142 1.02 11.06 2.71
C ASP A 142 0.94 10.33 1.37
N LEU A 143 2.02 9.69 0.90
CA LEU A 143 1.96 8.93 -0.35
C LEU A 143 1.20 7.62 -0.13
N VAL A 144 0.12 7.48 -0.88
CA VAL A 144 -0.78 6.34 -0.82
C VAL A 144 -0.23 5.20 -1.68
N ILE A 145 -0.23 4.01 -1.11
CA ILE A 145 0.21 2.78 -1.78
C ILE A 145 -0.94 1.78 -1.68
N LEU A 146 -1.41 1.33 -2.84
CA LEU A 146 -2.49 0.37 -2.99
C LEU A 146 -1.97 -0.93 -3.58
N SER A 147 -2.63 -2.02 -3.22
CA SER A 147 -2.43 -3.31 -3.87
C SER A 147 -3.51 -3.56 -4.93
N VAL A 148 -3.20 -4.36 -5.96
CA VAL A 148 -4.18 -4.74 -6.99
C VAL A 148 -5.49 -5.31 -6.39
N PRO A 149 -5.48 -6.18 -5.36
CA PRO A 149 -6.72 -6.68 -4.76
C PRO A 149 -7.56 -5.62 -4.01
N GLU A 150 -7.04 -4.43 -3.74
CA GLU A 150 -7.80 -3.33 -3.15
C GLU A 150 -8.64 -2.56 -4.18
N ILE A 151 -8.39 -2.75 -5.48
CA ILE A 151 -9.10 -2.05 -6.54
C ILE A 151 -10.51 -2.62 -6.69
N ALA A 152 -11.50 -1.86 -6.25
CA ALA A 152 -12.90 -2.26 -6.32
C ALA A 152 -13.45 -2.20 -7.75
N GLU A 153 -14.46 -3.04 -8.01
CA GLU A 153 -15.20 -3.00 -9.27
C GLU A 153 -15.77 -1.60 -9.56
N GLY A 154 -15.72 -1.20 -10.83
CA GLY A 154 -16.20 0.11 -11.29
C GLY A 154 -15.25 1.28 -11.03
N ILE A 155 -14.07 1.04 -10.45
CA ILE A 155 -12.98 2.02 -10.40
C ILE A 155 -12.13 1.88 -11.65
N GLN A 156 -11.92 2.99 -12.37
CA GLN A 156 -11.07 3.01 -13.55
C GLN A 156 -9.63 3.33 -13.16
N ILE A 157 -8.66 2.65 -13.77
CA ILE A 157 -7.24 2.93 -13.56
C ILE A 157 -6.72 3.77 -14.72
N GLU A 158 -6.08 4.90 -14.41
CA GLU A 158 -5.26 5.66 -15.34
C GLU A 158 -3.79 5.52 -14.96
N SER A 159 -3.01 4.85 -15.80
CA SER A 159 -1.57 4.76 -15.59
C SER A 159 -0.88 6.05 -16.04
N LEU A 160 -0.18 6.69 -15.10
CA LEU A 160 0.60 7.90 -15.34
C LEU A 160 2.08 7.61 -15.66
N GLY A 161 2.51 6.37 -15.43
CA GLY A 161 3.89 5.94 -15.66
C GLY A 161 4.29 4.77 -14.78
N GLU A 162 5.53 4.33 -14.97
CA GLU A 162 6.15 3.24 -14.24
C GLU A 162 7.42 3.75 -13.53
N ILE A 163 7.55 3.44 -12.24
CA ILE A 163 8.71 3.78 -11.42
C ILE A 163 9.81 2.76 -11.71
N ARG A 164 10.98 3.28 -12.11
CA ARG A 164 12.17 2.51 -12.46
C ARG A 164 13.38 3.10 -11.76
N LEU A 165 14.36 2.26 -11.45
CA LEU A 165 15.70 2.75 -11.14
C LEU A 165 16.44 2.96 -12.47
N GLY A 166 17.29 3.99 -12.56
CA GLY A 166 18.18 4.14 -13.71
C GLY A 166 19.00 2.86 -13.91
N GLU A 167 19.44 2.59 -15.15
CA GLU A 167 20.19 1.38 -15.47
C GLU A 167 21.36 1.17 -14.49
N PHE A 168 21.37 0.00 -13.85
CA PHE A 168 22.50 -0.51 -13.07
C PHE A 168 23.48 -1.24 -13.99
#